data_AF-A0AA36DYM8-F1
#
_entry.id   AF-A0AA36DYM8-F1
#
_cell.length_a   1.000
_cell.length_b   1.000
_cell.length_c   1.000
_cell.angle_alpha   90.00
_cell.angle_beta   90.00
_cell.angle_gamma   90.00
#
_symmetry.space_group_name_H-M   'P 1'
#
loop_
_entity.id
_entity.type
_entity.pdbx_description
1 polymer ?
#
loop_
_entity_poly.entity_id
_entity_poly.type
_entity_poly.pdbx_seq_one_letter_code
_entity_poly.pdbx_strand_id
1 'polypeptide(L)'
;MMLSRYRHKNLVSLLGFCDEGDEKILVYEYEFNGSLEKYLSSNSLTWGQRLKICIGAARGLEYLHNPLETQQRWFSLSKKEQNCEMISASEFTFQDPGVVQWIPHSTSRFFEVAKIERPHNSSSYVDQSKMTREPIFLGLQFKFKDANESSFSHLADWIDNGWMILELCQFVSYRKVAKLELLLEGIPSYNFMLLEGIQFLPIEMQAIEEEPLEVVDNSNTMIDENWEQKLPNDYPYIIKAAKDRVPYNITNKEIYTLLSNGILTNKGQMLFSLDKDGIKCCMASARAFLEDNDGEFSRFSDLASFRWISLYESRFEKVAECQSGRVLRINCLINSHMLTPNTTYATYLVCKLPEVSHVTLKCPLEVKDISFGSPNFNEVRFIYLSSPKTPLIMLTNSDQDRNQRPTMNPLSRPKIESMLRQRKDGWMEARIWTFKVDAATSVNVTFALTCNEREQLTGLIVQGIEIRPK
;
A
#
# COMPACT_ATOMS: atom_id res chain seq x y z
N MET A 1 -24.51 31.02 8.30
CA MET A 1 -24.29 32.43 8.71
C MET A 1 -23.67 32.48 10.12
N MET A 2 -22.40 32.09 10.24
CA MET A 2 -21.71 32.02 11.54
C MET A 2 -20.81 33.24 11.77
N LEU A 3 -20.06 33.68 10.75
CA LEU A 3 -19.04 34.73 10.85
C LEU A 3 -19.57 36.12 11.24
N SER A 4 -20.82 36.47 10.91
CA SER A 4 -21.43 37.78 11.20
C SER A 4 -21.75 38.02 12.68
N ARG A 5 -21.69 36.97 13.52
CA ARG A 5 -21.99 37.05 14.97
C ARG A 5 -20.78 37.42 15.82
N TYR A 6 -19.58 37.44 15.25
CA TYR A 6 -18.35 37.67 15.98
C TYR A 6 -18.02 39.16 15.97
N ARG A 7 -18.05 39.78 17.15
CA ARG A 7 -17.76 41.21 17.32
C ARG A 7 -16.74 41.39 18.43
N HIS A 8 -15.54 41.82 18.06
CA HIS A 8 -14.49 42.11 19.01
C HIS A 8 -13.62 43.26 18.50
N LYS A 9 -13.19 44.13 19.39
CA LYS A 9 -12.35 45.32 19.07
C LYS A 9 -11.00 45.00 18.40
N ASN A 10 -10.59 43.74 18.40
CA ASN A 10 -9.36 43.25 17.76
C ASN A 10 -9.65 42.27 16.62
N LEU A 11 -10.88 42.28 16.07
CA LEU A 11 -11.29 41.54 14.89
C LEU A 11 -12.04 42.49 13.95
N VAL A 12 -11.76 42.39 12.66
CA VAL A 12 -12.54 43.12 11.66
C VAL A 12 -13.91 42.45 11.54
N SER A 13 -14.97 43.22 11.79
CA SER A 13 -16.33 42.70 11.81
C SER A 13 -16.85 42.45 10.40
N LEU A 14 -17.46 41.29 10.16
CA LEU A 14 -18.23 41.06 8.93
C LEU A 14 -19.59 41.78 9.07
N LEU A 15 -19.82 42.77 8.23
CA LEU A 15 -21.05 43.57 8.20
C LEU A 15 -22.17 42.88 7.42
N GLY A 16 -21.83 42.12 6.39
CA GLY A 16 -22.82 41.43 5.56
C GLY A 16 -22.19 40.52 4.51
N PHE A 17 -23.04 39.88 3.73
CA PHE A 17 -22.63 39.10 2.57
C PHE A 17 -23.68 39.22 1.48
N CYS A 18 -23.25 39.09 0.23
CA CYS A 18 -24.10 38.87 -0.92
C CYS A 18 -23.85 37.43 -1.41
N ASP A 19 -24.92 36.70 -1.67
CA ASP A 19 -24.89 35.36 -2.25
C ASP A 19 -26.03 35.31 -3.26
N GLU A 20 -25.78 35.86 -4.44
CA GLU A 20 -26.77 36.02 -5.50
C GLU A 20 -26.18 35.57 -6.84
N GLY A 21 -26.75 34.51 -7.42
CA GLY A 21 -26.22 33.89 -8.64
C GLY A 21 -24.83 33.29 -8.43
N ASP A 22 -23.88 33.66 -9.28
CA ASP A 22 -22.48 33.24 -9.22
C ASP A 22 -21.59 34.18 -8.36
N GLU A 23 -22.16 35.28 -7.84
CA GLU A 23 -21.42 36.30 -7.09
C GLU A 23 -21.52 36.07 -5.58
N LYS A 24 -20.35 35.90 -4.94
CA LYS A 24 -20.22 35.76 -3.48
C LYS A 24 -19.35 36.88 -2.93
N ILE A 25 -19.97 37.83 -2.24
CA ILE A 25 -19.31 39.02 -1.73
C ILE A 25 -19.39 39.01 -0.21
N LEU A 26 -18.26 39.26 0.47
CA LEU A 26 -18.22 39.49 1.91
C LEU A 26 -17.94 40.96 2.18
N VAL A 27 -18.80 41.60 2.96
CA VAL A 27 -18.69 43.02 3.30
C VAL A 27 -18.15 43.12 4.72
N TYR A 28 -16.93 43.62 4.87
CA TYR A 28 -16.28 43.84 6.15
C TYR A 28 -16.30 45.32 6.55
N GLU A 29 -16.15 45.58 7.85
CA GLU A 29 -15.87 46.91 8.35
C GLU A 29 -14.58 47.45 7.73
N TYR A 30 -14.63 48.70 7.24
CA TYR A 30 -13.52 49.27 6.51
C TYR A 30 -12.42 49.77 7.46
N GLU A 31 -11.26 49.14 7.40
CA GLU A 31 -10.07 49.54 8.15
C GLU A 31 -9.26 50.58 7.37
N PHE A 32 -9.46 51.85 7.69
CA PHE A 32 -8.80 52.98 7.02
C PHE A 32 -7.26 52.90 7.01
N ASN A 33 -6.67 52.22 8.01
CA ASN A 33 -5.22 52.09 8.11
C ASN A 33 -4.65 50.99 7.18
N GLY A 34 -5.47 50.15 6.55
CA GLY A 34 -4.99 49.07 5.68
C GLY A 34 -4.22 47.96 6.40
N SER A 35 -3.61 47.05 5.63
CA SER A 35 -2.95 45.84 6.17
C SER A 35 -1.78 46.15 7.10
N LEU A 36 -1.71 45.41 8.21
CA LEU A 36 -0.60 45.42 9.15
C LEU A 36 0.75 45.08 8.47
N GLU A 37 0.72 44.27 7.41
CA GLU A 37 1.90 43.89 6.63
C GLU A 37 2.67 45.10 6.07
N LYS A 38 1.94 46.16 5.66
CA LYS A 38 2.53 47.41 5.19
C LYS A 38 3.37 48.10 6.26
N TYR A 39 2.96 48.00 7.52
CA TYR A 39 3.62 48.61 8.67
C TYR A 39 4.70 47.70 9.27
N LEU A 40 4.58 46.39 9.11
CA LEU A 40 5.62 45.44 9.53
C LEU A 40 6.81 45.43 8.56
N SER A 41 6.55 45.62 7.27
CA SER A 41 7.57 45.70 6.20
C SER A 41 8.30 47.03 6.17
N SER A 42 7.85 48.02 6.94
CA SER A 42 8.51 49.31 7.12
C SER A 42 9.05 49.45 8.55
N ASN A 43 10.10 50.25 8.72
CA ASN A 43 10.66 50.54 10.06
C ASN A 43 9.84 51.57 10.85
N SER A 44 8.59 51.83 10.46
CA SER A 44 7.74 52.86 11.05
C SER A 44 7.17 52.49 12.42
N LEU A 45 7.22 51.20 12.80
CA LEU A 45 6.70 50.71 14.08
C LEU A 45 7.80 50.61 15.14
N THR A 46 7.63 51.38 16.22
CA THR A 46 8.42 51.23 17.45
C THR A 46 8.16 49.89 18.12
N TRP A 47 9.10 49.42 18.94
CA TRP A 47 8.95 48.18 19.69
C TRP A 47 7.70 48.16 20.58
N GLY A 48 7.38 49.28 21.23
CA GLY A 48 6.17 49.42 22.04
C GLY A 48 4.87 49.27 21.23
N GLN A 49 4.85 49.73 19.98
CA GLN A 49 3.72 49.54 19.08
C GLN A 49 3.61 48.07 18.63
N ARG A 50 4.73 47.42 18.33
CA ARG A 50 4.76 45.98 18.00
C ARG A 50 4.23 45.12 19.14
N LEU A 51 4.62 45.40 20.38
CA LEU A 51 4.08 44.73 21.56
C LEU A 51 2.56 44.94 21.71
N LYS A 52 2.07 46.17 21.49
CA LYS A 52 0.61 46.44 21.52
C LYS A 52 -0.14 45.68 20.43
N ILE A 53 0.44 45.56 19.23
CA ILE A 53 -0.10 44.76 18.14
C ILE A 53 -0.19 43.29 18.53
N CYS A 54 0.88 42.71 19.09
CA CYS A 54 0.90 41.33 19.58
C CYS A 54 -0.15 41.09 20.67
N ILE A 55 -0.29 42.02 21.63
CA ILE A 55 -1.32 41.94 22.68
C ILE A 55 -2.73 42.04 22.08
N GLY A 56 -2.94 42.90 21.09
CA GLY A 56 -4.21 43.02 20.37
C GLY A 56 -4.58 41.73 19.64
N ALA A 57 -3.62 41.13 18.92
CA ALA A 57 -3.81 39.86 18.24
C ALA A 57 -4.14 38.73 19.23
N ALA A 58 -3.41 38.64 20.34
CA ALA A 58 -3.66 37.64 21.39
C ALA A 58 -5.07 37.76 21.99
N ARG A 59 -5.56 38.98 22.22
CA ARG A 59 -6.93 39.23 22.70
C ARG A 59 -8.01 38.90 21.66
N GLY A 60 -7.74 39.20 20.39
CA GLY A 60 -8.62 38.79 19.29
C GLY A 60 -8.75 37.28 19.21
N LEU A 61 -7.62 36.56 19.32
CA LEU A 61 -7.59 35.10 19.39
C LEU A 61 -8.31 34.57 20.63
N GLU A 62 -8.04 35.11 21.82
CA GLU A 62 -8.71 34.72 23.06
C GLU A 62 -10.25 34.83 22.94
N TYR A 63 -10.75 35.92 22.34
CA TYR A 63 -12.18 36.09 22.08
C TYR A 63 -12.73 35.02 21.12
N LEU A 64 -11.98 34.69 20.05
CA LEU A 64 -12.33 33.60 19.13
C LEU A 64 -12.33 32.23 19.80
N HIS A 65 -11.59 32.06 20.90
CA HIS A 65 -11.40 30.83 21.63
C HIS A 65 -12.29 30.69 22.88
N ASN A 66 -13.12 31.68 23.23
CA ASN A 66 -13.96 31.62 24.44
C ASN A 66 -15.20 30.71 24.23
N PRO A 67 -15.30 29.56 24.93
CA PRO A 67 -16.35 28.56 24.71
C PRO A 67 -17.72 28.97 25.27
N LEU A 68 -17.81 30.02 26.09
CA LEU A 68 -19.05 30.42 26.75
C LEU A 68 -19.97 31.31 25.90
N GLU A 69 -19.48 31.86 24.78
CA GLU A 69 -20.29 32.78 23.95
C GLU A 69 -20.48 32.34 22.49
N THR A 70 -19.71 31.39 21.95
CA THR A 70 -19.83 31.03 20.52
C THR A 70 -19.65 29.53 20.26
N GLN A 71 -20.69 28.88 19.73
CA GLN A 71 -20.61 27.49 19.30
C GLN A 71 -19.79 27.33 18.02
N GLN A 72 -18.81 26.43 18.11
CA GLN A 72 -18.01 25.76 17.07
C GLN A 72 -17.14 26.65 16.16
N ARG A 73 -15.83 26.65 16.45
CA ARG A 73 -14.77 26.97 15.47
C ARG A 73 -13.54 26.07 15.67
N TRP A 74 -13.05 25.50 14.57
CA TRP A 74 -11.77 24.82 14.51
C TRP A 74 -10.67 25.81 14.13
N PHE A 75 -9.62 25.85 14.94
CA PHE A 75 -8.30 26.40 14.60
C PHE A 75 -7.25 25.47 15.21
N SER A 76 -6.20 25.15 14.46
CA SER A 76 -5.03 24.46 15.00
C SER A 76 -4.07 25.47 15.63
N LEU A 77 -4.03 25.51 16.95
CA LEU A 77 -2.86 25.90 17.72
C LEU A 77 -2.67 24.84 18.80
N SER A 78 -1.62 24.04 18.64
CA SER A 78 -1.32 22.91 19.54
C SER A 78 -0.95 23.41 20.94
N LYS A 79 -1.60 22.86 21.95
CA LYS A 79 -1.20 22.92 23.36
C LYS A 79 -1.10 21.51 23.94
N LYS A 80 -0.25 20.71 23.31
CA LYS A 80 0.55 19.64 23.93
C LYS A 80 1.82 19.56 23.10
N GLU A 81 2.95 19.44 23.77
CA GLU A 81 4.27 19.47 23.15
C GLU A 81 4.32 18.57 21.91
N GLN A 82 4.80 19.14 20.80
CA GLN A 82 4.85 18.65 19.41
C GLN A 82 3.73 19.21 18.51
N ASN A 83 4.11 20.21 17.71
CA ASN A 83 3.25 20.88 16.74
C ASN A 83 3.19 20.07 15.45
N CYS A 84 2.00 19.80 14.93
CA CYS A 84 1.77 19.38 13.54
C CYS A 84 1.40 20.62 12.72
N GLU A 85 2.10 20.84 11.63
CA GLU A 85 1.75 21.85 10.63
C GLU A 85 1.12 21.16 9.42
N MET A 86 0.15 21.81 8.78
CA MET A 86 -0.46 21.32 7.55
C MET A 86 -0.30 22.41 6.49
N ILE A 87 0.39 22.08 5.40
CA ILE A 87 0.66 23.02 4.30
C ILE A 87 -0.43 22.87 3.25
N SER A 88 -1.03 23.99 2.88
CA SER A 88 -2.11 24.06 1.87
C SER A 88 -1.62 23.60 0.51
N ALA A 89 -2.51 22.95 -0.25
CA ALA A 89 -2.19 22.60 -1.62
C ALA A 89 -1.72 23.83 -2.43
N SER A 90 -2.37 24.99 -2.24
CA SER A 90 -2.04 26.24 -2.93
C SER A 90 -0.60 26.71 -2.79
N GLU A 91 0.17 26.14 -1.86
CA GLU A 91 1.58 26.46 -1.63
C GLU A 91 2.54 25.54 -2.42
N PHE A 92 2.04 24.56 -3.19
CA PHE A 92 2.87 23.67 -4.02
C PHE A 92 3.11 24.21 -5.43
N THR A 93 4.33 23.97 -5.93
CA THR A 93 4.73 24.23 -7.31
C THR A 93 4.84 22.92 -8.08
N PHE A 94 4.21 22.84 -9.26
CA PHE A 94 4.23 21.66 -10.12
C PHE A 94 5.02 21.92 -11.41
N GLN A 95 5.61 20.87 -11.98
CA GLN A 95 6.45 20.97 -13.18
C GLN A 95 5.65 21.27 -14.46
N ASP A 96 4.37 20.88 -14.48
CA ASP A 96 3.45 21.17 -15.60
C ASP A 96 2.18 21.85 -15.07
N PRO A 97 2.12 23.19 -15.08
CA PRO A 97 0.95 23.93 -14.61
C PRO A 97 -0.28 23.71 -15.51
N GLY A 98 -0.13 23.15 -16.72
CA GLY A 98 -1.26 22.83 -17.60
C GLY A 98 -2.11 21.64 -17.13
N VAL A 99 -1.64 20.90 -16.12
CA VAL A 99 -2.24 19.66 -15.60
C VAL A 99 -2.92 19.90 -14.24
N VAL A 100 -2.68 21.07 -13.62
CA VAL A 100 -3.13 21.38 -12.26
C VAL A 100 -4.15 22.52 -12.26
N GLN A 101 -5.32 22.26 -11.68
CA GLN A 101 -6.38 23.24 -11.49
C GLN A 101 -6.66 23.45 -10.00
N TRP A 102 -6.70 24.70 -9.55
CA TRP A 102 -7.17 25.05 -8.21
C TRP A 102 -8.69 25.03 -8.16
N ILE A 103 -9.26 24.28 -7.23
CA ILE A 103 -10.71 24.21 -7.03
C ILE A 103 -11.07 24.50 -5.57
N PRO A 104 -12.12 25.29 -5.30
CA PRO A 104 -12.65 25.44 -3.95
C PRO A 104 -13.36 24.17 -3.48
N HIS A 105 -13.12 23.72 -2.24
CA HIS A 105 -13.78 22.52 -1.70
C HIS A 105 -14.34 22.73 -0.29
N SER A 106 -15.67 22.60 -0.13
CA SER A 106 -16.38 22.97 1.11
C SER A 106 -16.12 22.04 2.29
N THR A 107 -15.73 20.79 2.06
CA THR A 107 -15.42 19.81 3.11
C THR A 107 -13.91 19.72 3.42
N SER A 108 -13.07 20.45 2.67
CA SER A 108 -11.63 20.47 2.89
C SER A 108 -11.26 21.41 4.05
N ARG A 109 -10.16 21.11 4.72
CA ARG A 109 -9.52 22.00 5.70
C ARG A 109 -8.86 23.21 5.02
N PHE A 110 -8.65 23.18 3.70
CA PHE A 110 -8.14 24.30 2.92
C PHE A 110 -9.21 24.90 2.01
N PHE A 111 -9.08 26.20 1.72
CA PHE A 111 -10.03 26.93 0.87
C PHE A 111 -9.92 26.55 -0.60
N GLU A 112 -8.71 26.17 -1.05
CA GLU A 112 -8.42 25.76 -2.42
C GLU A 112 -7.59 24.48 -2.39
N VAL A 113 -8.01 23.48 -3.18
CA VAL A 113 -7.30 22.20 -3.36
C VAL A 113 -6.81 22.10 -4.80
N ALA A 114 -5.68 21.44 -5.02
CA ALA A 114 -5.19 21.17 -6.37
C ALA A 114 -5.87 19.92 -6.92
N LYS A 115 -6.48 20.04 -8.10
CA LYS A 115 -6.90 18.91 -8.92
C LYS A 115 -5.87 18.66 -9.99
N ILE A 116 -5.44 17.40 -10.13
CA ILE A 116 -4.46 16.99 -11.13
C ILE A 116 -5.15 16.07 -12.14
N GLU A 117 -5.22 16.50 -13.40
CA GLU A 117 -6.00 15.84 -14.47
C GLU A 117 -5.14 15.41 -15.66
N ARG A 118 -5.63 14.45 -16.48
CA ARG A 118 -5.02 14.12 -17.78
C ARG A 118 -5.20 15.28 -18.78
N PRO A 119 -4.21 15.56 -19.66
CA PRO A 119 -4.48 16.28 -20.91
C PRO A 119 -5.42 15.44 -21.80
N HIS A 120 -6.67 15.90 -21.91
CA HIS A 120 -7.86 15.39 -22.64
C HIS A 120 -7.81 13.99 -23.32
N ASN A 121 -8.46 13.01 -22.68
CA ASN A 121 -9.57 12.17 -23.22
C ASN A 121 -9.80 10.93 -22.34
N SER A 122 -10.77 10.97 -21.43
CA SER A 122 -11.65 9.82 -21.08
C SER A 122 -12.53 10.19 -19.89
N SER A 123 -13.85 10.14 -20.09
CA SER A 123 -14.88 10.20 -19.06
C SER A 123 -15.01 8.82 -18.41
N SER A 124 -14.71 8.72 -17.11
CA SER A 124 -15.27 7.67 -16.27
C SER A 124 -15.45 8.24 -14.86
N TYR A 125 -16.71 8.58 -14.54
CA TYR A 125 -17.14 8.90 -13.19
C TYR A 125 -17.00 7.64 -12.33
N VAL A 126 -16.11 7.67 -11.33
CA VAL A 126 -16.01 6.61 -10.33
C VAL A 126 -17.10 6.87 -9.27
N ASP A 127 -18.02 5.92 -9.13
CA ASP A 127 -19.08 5.94 -8.12
C ASP A 127 -18.49 5.79 -6.71
N GLN A 128 -18.45 6.90 -5.97
CA GLN A 128 -17.89 6.98 -4.61
C GLN A 128 -18.65 6.13 -3.60
N SER A 129 -19.90 5.73 -3.89
CA SER A 129 -20.77 5.02 -2.94
C SER A 129 -20.42 3.54 -2.71
N LYS A 130 -19.46 3.00 -3.49
CA LYS A 130 -19.01 1.60 -3.43
C LYS A 130 -17.56 1.42 -2.99
N MET A 131 -16.86 2.49 -2.60
CA MET A 131 -15.46 2.37 -2.19
C MET A 131 -15.38 1.66 -0.83
N THR A 132 -14.73 0.49 -0.82
CA THR A 132 -14.34 -0.19 0.40
C THR A 132 -13.37 0.72 1.17
N ARG A 133 -13.46 0.79 2.51
CA ARG A 133 -12.52 1.56 3.36
C ARG A 133 -11.13 0.92 3.43
N GLU A 134 -10.77 0.10 2.46
CA GLU A 134 -9.48 -0.59 2.39
C GLU A 134 -8.41 0.36 1.82
N PRO A 135 -7.13 0.18 2.19
CA PRO A 135 -6.05 1.02 1.67
C PRO A 135 -5.88 0.88 0.16
N ILE A 136 -5.60 1.99 -0.53
CA ILE A 136 -5.52 2.06 -2.01
C ILE A 136 -4.11 2.43 -2.47
N PHE A 137 -3.58 1.74 -3.48
CA PHE A 137 -2.33 2.15 -4.11
C PHE A 137 -2.57 3.29 -5.10
N LEU A 138 -2.06 4.49 -4.79
CA LEU A 138 -2.21 5.67 -5.64
C LEU A 138 -1.12 5.83 -6.72
N GLY A 139 -0.05 5.03 -6.67
CA GLY A 139 1.03 5.03 -7.66
C GLY A 139 1.77 6.35 -7.86
N LEU A 140 1.71 7.27 -6.89
CA LEU A 140 2.33 8.59 -6.96
C LEU A 140 3.86 8.46 -6.93
N GLN A 141 4.53 8.90 -7.99
CA GLN A 141 5.98 8.97 -8.05
C GLN A 141 6.45 10.37 -7.63
N PHE A 142 7.41 10.42 -6.72
CA PHE A 142 7.93 11.68 -6.20
C PHE A 142 9.43 11.61 -5.93
N LYS A 143 10.07 12.78 -5.90
CA LYS A 143 11.50 12.93 -5.70
C LYS A 143 11.79 14.17 -4.87
N PHE A 144 12.63 14.03 -3.85
CA PHE A 144 13.14 15.19 -3.12
C PHE A 144 14.31 15.82 -3.88
N LYS A 145 14.46 17.15 -3.81
CA LYS A 145 15.48 17.88 -4.58
C LYS A 145 16.88 17.27 -4.51
N ASP A 146 17.30 16.86 -3.31
CA ASP A 146 18.65 16.32 -3.05
C ASP A 146 18.72 14.79 -3.16
N ALA A 147 17.63 14.12 -3.54
CA ALA A 147 17.60 12.69 -3.74
C ALA A 147 18.13 12.32 -5.13
N ASN A 148 18.95 11.27 -5.21
CA ASN A 148 19.42 10.74 -6.50
C ASN A 148 18.32 9.97 -7.24
N GLU A 149 17.47 9.26 -6.50
CA GLU A 149 16.40 8.41 -7.04
C GLU A 149 15.02 8.87 -6.60
N SER A 150 14.04 8.59 -7.46
CA SER A 150 12.62 8.78 -7.19
C SER A 150 12.08 7.66 -6.31
N SER A 151 11.08 8.02 -5.51
CA SER A 151 10.32 7.13 -4.63
C SER A 151 8.88 7.00 -5.15
N PHE A 152 8.23 5.89 -4.78
CA PHE A 152 6.82 5.67 -5.07
C PHE A 152 6.02 5.70 -3.77
N SER A 153 4.82 6.28 -3.82
CA SER A 153 3.88 6.24 -2.70
C SER A 153 3.55 4.81 -2.33
N HIS A 154 3.32 4.57 -1.06
CA HIS A 154 2.76 3.30 -0.60
C HIS A 154 1.23 3.32 -0.71
N LEU A 155 0.57 2.38 -0.04
CA LEU A 155 -0.89 2.41 0.11
C LEU A 155 -1.30 3.67 0.87
N ALA A 156 -2.39 4.27 0.43
CA ALA A 156 -3.03 5.39 1.07
C ALA A 156 -4.21 4.89 1.91
N ASP A 157 -4.30 5.38 3.14
CA ASP A 157 -5.35 5.02 4.09
C ASP A 157 -6.47 6.06 4.05
N TRP A 158 -7.71 5.60 4.22
CA TRP A 158 -8.87 6.49 4.34
C TRP A 158 -8.91 7.17 5.70
N ILE A 159 -9.26 8.46 5.69
CA ILE A 159 -9.56 9.27 6.87
C ILE A 159 -11.08 9.46 6.95
N ASP A 160 -11.62 9.62 8.16
CA ASP A 160 -13.07 9.72 8.43
C ASP A 160 -13.82 10.80 7.64
N ASN A 161 -13.12 11.81 7.14
CA ASN A 161 -13.68 12.90 6.33
C ASN A 161 -13.72 12.60 4.83
N GLY A 162 -13.40 11.37 4.41
CA GLY A 162 -13.41 10.96 3.00
C GLY A 162 -12.14 11.31 2.22
N TRP A 163 -11.12 11.87 2.88
CA TRP A 163 -9.79 12.05 2.28
C TRP A 163 -8.93 10.81 2.50
N MET A 164 -7.89 10.64 1.67
CA MET A 164 -6.86 9.63 1.87
C MET A 164 -5.56 10.29 2.35
N ILE A 165 -4.85 9.62 3.25
CA ILE A 165 -3.50 10.00 3.68
C ILE A 165 -2.50 8.97 3.19
N LEU A 166 -1.35 9.45 2.70
CA LEU A 166 -0.26 8.59 2.25
C LEU A 166 1.06 9.10 2.84
N GLU A 167 1.90 8.18 3.32
CA GLU A 167 3.21 8.53 3.86
C GLU A 167 4.20 8.80 2.72
N LEU A 168 4.79 10.00 2.72
CA LEU A 168 5.78 10.42 1.72
C LEU A 168 7.22 10.23 2.20
N CYS A 169 7.51 10.66 3.44
CA CYS A 169 8.85 10.60 4.01
C CYS A 169 8.80 10.65 5.53
N GLN A 170 9.90 10.24 6.13
CA GLN A 170 10.19 10.43 7.54
C GLN A 170 11.41 11.36 7.66
N PHE A 171 11.47 12.19 8.69
CA PHE A 171 12.64 13.03 8.94
C PHE A 171 12.81 13.33 10.42
N VAL A 172 14.04 13.62 10.81
CA VAL A 172 14.37 14.07 12.16
C VAL A 172 14.48 15.59 12.15
N SER A 173 13.69 16.26 12.99
CA SER A 173 13.74 17.72 13.14
C SER A 173 14.76 18.11 14.20
N TYR A 174 15.74 18.96 13.83
CA TYR A 174 16.77 19.49 14.72
C TYR A 174 16.47 20.92 15.20
N ARG A 175 15.18 21.30 15.26
CA ARG A 175 14.74 22.66 15.65
C ARG A 175 15.37 23.79 14.81
N LYS A 176 15.59 23.52 13.53
CA LYS A 176 16.04 24.51 12.54
C LYS A 176 14.98 24.66 11.46
N VAL A 177 14.88 25.85 10.87
CA VAL A 177 14.09 26.05 9.66
C VAL A 177 14.73 25.20 8.56
N ALA A 178 13.93 24.31 7.99
CA ALA A 178 14.35 23.41 6.93
C ALA A 178 13.45 23.63 5.71
N LYS A 179 14.06 23.62 4.53
CA LYS A 179 13.33 23.70 3.27
C LYS A 179 13.11 22.29 2.74
N LEU A 180 11.85 21.87 2.66
CA LEU A 180 11.47 20.62 1.99
C LEU A 180 11.09 20.95 0.55
N GLU A 181 11.86 20.45 -0.40
CA GLU A 181 11.53 20.56 -1.83
C GLU A 181 11.17 19.16 -2.35
N LEU A 182 9.89 18.98 -2.66
CA LEU A 182 9.30 17.75 -3.20
C LEU A 182 8.85 18.00 -4.63
N LEU A 183 9.32 17.15 -5.54
CA LEU A 183 8.87 17.09 -6.92
C LEU A 183 7.94 15.89 -7.09
N LEU A 184 6.75 16.11 -7.63
CA LEU A 184 5.86 15.03 -8.06
C LEU A 184 6.13 14.76 -9.54
N GLU A 185 6.76 13.63 -9.83
CA GLU A 185 7.25 13.28 -11.18
C GLU A 185 6.21 12.53 -12.03
N GLY A 186 5.16 12.01 -11.40
CA GLY A 186 4.12 11.30 -12.14
C GLY A 186 2.97 10.85 -11.28
N ILE A 187 1.77 11.10 -11.78
CA ILE A 187 0.51 10.53 -11.29
C ILE A 187 0.09 9.46 -12.28
N PRO A 188 -0.29 8.25 -11.83
CA PRO A 188 -0.70 7.20 -12.73
C PRO A 188 -1.93 7.65 -13.51
N SER A 189 -1.96 7.23 -14.76
CA SER A 189 -2.76 7.89 -15.77
C SER A 189 -4.28 7.80 -15.44
N TYR A 190 -4.78 6.77 -14.77
CA TYR A 190 -6.21 6.51 -14.63
C TYR A 190 -6.96 7.29 -13.52
N ASN A 191 -6.28 8.15 -12.74
CA ASN A 191 -6.88 8.78 -11.57
C ASN A 191 -6.90 10.31 -11.65
N PHE A 192 -8.08 10.90 -11.43
CA PHE A 192 -8.18 12.30 -11.00
C PHE A 192 -7.80 12.36 -9.53
N MET A 193 -6.74 13.08 -9.19
CA MET A 193 -6.31 13.24 -7.80
C MET A 193 -6.60 14.66 -7.34
N LEU A 194 -7.27 14.78 -6.18
CA LEU A 194 -7.30 16.02 -5.43
C LEU A 194 -6.21 15.96 -4.37
N LEU A 195 -5.34 16.97 -4.35
CA LEU A 195 -4.36 17.18 -3.30
C LEU A 195 -4.88 18.27 -2.38
N GLU A 196 -5.12 17.90 -1.13
CA GLU A 196 -5.54 18.83 -0.08
C GLU A 196 -4.34 19.59 0.50
N GLY A 197 -3.27 18.88 0.83
CA GLY A 197 -2.11 19.46 1.49
C GLY A 197 -1.08 18.40 1.91
N ILE A 198 0.02 18.82 2.52
CA ILE A 198 0.95 17.92 3.22
C ILE A 198 0.78 18.13 4.72
N GLN A 199 0.57 17.04 5.45
CA GLN A 199 0.46 17.03 6.89
C GLN A 199 1.72 16.45 7.52
N PHE A 200 2.28 17.14 8.52
CA PHE A 200 3.40 16.65 9.31
C PHE A 200 2.89 16.04 10.61
N LEU A 201 3.21 14.77 10.86
CA LEU A 201 2.80 14.02 12.05
C LEU A 201 4.03 13.53 12.82
N PRO A 202 4.08 13.66 14.15
CA PRO A 202 5.13 13.06 14.97
C PRO A 202 4.98 11.53 14.97
N ILE A 203 6.11 10.83 14.94
CA ILE A 203 6.17 9.37 15.03
C ILE A 203 6.87 9.02 16.35
N GLU A 204 6.26 8.18 17.16
CA GLU A 204 6.90 7.65 18.37
C GLU A 204 8.02 6.69 17.97
N MET A 205 9.26 7.00 18.37
CA MET A 205 10.40 6.12 18.14
C MET A 205 10.40 5.02 19.20
N GLN A 206 10.27 3.76 18.76
CA GLN A 206 10.51 2.59 19.62
C GLN A 206 11.95 2.11 19.43
N ALA A 207 12.62 1.74 20.53
CA ALA A 207 13.91 1.08 20.47
C ALA A 207 13.73 -0.29 19.80
N ILE A 208 14.63 -0.62 18.87
CA ILE A 208 14.63 -1.91 18.18
C ILE A 208 15.02 -2.98 19.21
N GLU A 209 14.03 -3.66 19.79
CA GLU A 209 14.20 -5.09 20.01
C GLU A 209 13.96 -5.72 18.65
N GLU A 210 15.00 -6.28 18.04
CA GLU A 210 14.83 -7.14 16.88
C GLU A 210 13.96 -8.31 17.37
N GLU A 211 12.64 -8.22 17.22
CA GLU A 211 11.82 -9.43 17.25
C GLU A 211 12.41 -10.32 16.17
N PRO A 212 12.92 -11.51 16.53
CA PRO A 212 13.39 -12.45 15.53
C PRO A 212 12.27 -12.61 14.53
N LEU A 213 12.58 -12.49 13.22
CA LEU A 213 11.69 -12.95 12.17
C LEU A 213 11.10 -14.26 12.65
N GLU A 214 9.77 -14.34 12.80
CA GLU A 214 9.10 -15.59 13.14
C GLU A 214 9.51 -16.61 12.08
N VAL A 215 10.56 -17.35 12.39
CA VAL A 215 10.86 -18.62 11.76
C VAL A 215 9.63 -19.42 12.13
N VAL A 216 8.72 -19.58 11.18
CA VAL A 216 7.58 -20.47 11.36
C VAL A 216 8.17 -21.82 11.71
N ASP A 217 8.06 -22.15 12.99
CA ASP A 217 8.68 -23.30 13.58
C ASP A 217 7.77 -24.49 13.29
N ASN A 218 7.92 -25.05 12.09
CA ASN A 218 7.36 -26.36 11.77
C ASN A 218 8.32 -27.50 12.17
N SER A 219 9.34 -27.21 12.99
CA SER A 219 10.24 -28.20 13.55
C SER A 219 9.92 -28.46 15.02
N ASN A 220 8.69 -28.86 15.33
CA ASN A 220 8.44 -29.57 16.57
C ASN A 220 8.46 -31.08 16.29
N THR A 221 9.54 -31.71 16.73
CA THR A 221 9.58 -33.12 17.07
C THR A 221 8.57 -33.37 18.19
N MET A 222 7.30 -33.63 17.83
CA MET A 222 6.37 -34.30 18.71
C MET A 222 6.18 -35.73 18.24
N ILE A 223 6.56 -36.65 19.13
CA ILE A 223 6.17 -38.04 19.11
C ILE A 223 4.66 -38.05 19.33
N ASP A 224 3.89 -38.04 18.23
CA ASP A 224 2.44 -38.17 18.29
C ASP A 224 2.10 -39.56 17.74
N GLU A 225 1.81 -40.50 18.64
CA GLU A 225 1.68 -41.94 18.37
C GLU A 225 0.41 -42.30 17.57
N ASN A 226 -0.31 -41.31 17.03
CA ASN A 226 -1.61 -41.48 16.39
C ASN A 226 -1.65 -40.97 14.94
N TRP A 227 -0.61 -41.26 14.16
CA TRP A 227 -0.50 -40.93 12.73
C TRP A 227 -1.64 -41.52 11.88
N GLU A 228 -2.29 -42.57 12.37
CA GLU A 228 -3.36 -43.30 11.70
C GLU A 228 -4.63 -42.44 11.56
N GLN A 229 -4.87 -41.54 12.51
CA GLN A 229 -5.98 -40.58 12.48
C GLN A 229 -5.66 -39.31 11.68
N LYS A 230 -4.39 -39.04 11.39
CA LYS A 230 -3.95 -37.86 10.61
C LYS A 230 -3.88 -38.12 9.11
N LEU A 231 -3.94 -39.38 8.68
CA LEU A 231 -3.97 -39.72 7.26
C LEU A 231 -5.38 -39.51 6.68
N PRO A 232 -5.52 -38.79 5.56
CA PRO A 232 -6.80 -38.69 4.88
C PRO A 232 -7.30 -40.06 4.41
N ASN A 233 -8.60 -40.31 4.52
CA ASN A 233 -9.20 -41.60 4.11
C ASN A 233 -8.93 -41.98 2.64
N ASP A 234 -8.65 -41.00 1.78
CA ASP A 234 -8.35 -41.17 0.36
C ASP A 234 -6.84 -41.20 0.03
N TYR A 235 -5.96 -41.27 1.03
CA TYR A 235 -4.50 -41.39 0.83
C TYR A 235 -4.08 -42.51 -0.14
N PRO A 236 -4.76 -43.69 -0.22
CA PRO A 236 -4.36 -44.73 -1.16
C PRO A 236 -4.49 -44.30 -2.63
N TYR A 237 -5.50 -43.48 -2.95
CA TYR A 237 -5.67 -42.92 -4.29
C TYR A 237 -4.59 -41.89 -4.61
N ILE A 238 -4.20 -41.10 -3.61
CA ILE A 238 -3.16 -40.08 -3.71
C ILE A 238 -1.80 -40.73 -3.99
N ILE A 239 -1.46 -41.80 -3.27
CA ILE A 239 -0.26 -42.61 -3.52
C ILE A 239 -0.28 -43.22 -4.92
N LYS A 240 -1.42 -43.74 -5.37
CA LYS A 240 -1.56 -44.30 -6.72
C LYS A 240 -1.38 -43.24 -7.81
N ALA A 241 -1.73 -41.99 -7.53
CA ALA A 241 -1.57 -40.86 -8.44
C ALA A 241 -0.16 -40.23 -8.42
N ALA A 242 0.74 -40.72 -7.55
CA ALA A 242 2.11 -40.25 -7.47
C ALA A 242 2.87 -40.49 -8.79
N LYS A 243 3.70 -39.51 -9.17
CA LYS A 243 4.59 -39.59 -10.33
C LYS A 243 5.62 -40.70 -10.13
N ASP A 244 6.20 -40.76 -8.94
CA ASP A 244 7.22 -41.74 -8.57
C ASP A 244 6.58 -42.95 -7.88
N ARG A 245 7.17 -44.14 -8.10
CA ARG A 245 6.67 -45.37 -7.49
C ARG A 245 6.92 -45.37 -5.98
N VAL A 246 5.84 -45.44 -5.21
CA VAL A 246 5.91 -45.66 -3.76
C VAL A 246 6.05 -47.17 -3.47
N PRO A 247 6.98 -47.60 -2.59
CA PRO A 247 7.13 -49.01 -2.23
C PRO A 247 5.85 -49.63 -1.65
N TYR A 248 5.56 -50.87 -2.01
CA TYR A 248 4.34 -51.57 -1.57
C TYR A 248 4.33 -51.98 -0.08
N ASN A 249 5.50 -52.06 0.57
CA ASN A 249 5.65 -52.53 1.95
C ASN A 249 5.99 -51.37 2.91
N ILE A 250 5.29 -50.25 2.75
CA ILE A 250 5.49 -49.01 3.51
C ILE A 250 4.51 -48.96 4.68
N THR A 251 4.97 -48.54 5.86
CA THR A 251 4.13 -48.36 7.05
C THR A 251 3.30 -47.08 6.95
N ASN A 252 2.17 -47.01 7.66
CA ASN A 252 1.35 -45.79 7.72
C ASN A 252 2.13 -44.57 8.24
N LYS A 253 3.10 -44.76 9.15
CA LYS A 253 4.02 -43.71 9.62
C LYS A 253 4.91 -43.19 8.49
N GLU A 254 5.47 -44.08 7.69
CA GLU A 254 6.30 -43.70 6.54
C GLU A 254 5.46 -43.05 5.43
N ILE A 255 4.22 -43.50 5.22
CA ILE A 255 3.26 -42.83 4.33
C ILE A 255 2.99 -41.41 4.82
N TYR A 256 2.67 -41.22 6.10
CA TYR A 256 2.44 -39.90 6.65
C TYR A 256 3.66 -39.00 6.45
N THR A 257 4.86 -39.51 6.75
CA THR A 257 6.12 -38.78 6.55
C THR A 257 6.33 -38.41 5.08
N LEU A 258 6.05 -39.33 4.14
CA LEU A 258 6.13 -39.09 2.71
C LEU A 258 5.15 -37.99 2.27
N LEU A 259 3.91 -38.05 2.73
CA LEU A 259 2.88 -37.07 2.39
C LEU A 259 3.15 -35.71 3.07
N SER A 260 3.73 -35.66 4.28
CA SER A 260 4.14 -34.40 4.90
C SER A 260 5.30 -33.73 4.15
N ASN A 261 6.24 -34.51 3.61
CA ASN A 261 7.32 -33.98 2.77
C ASN A 261 6.82 -33.56 1.37
N GLY A 262 5.79 -34.25 0.90
CA GLY A 262 5.06 -33.98 -0.31
C GLY A 262 5.40 -34.92 -1.46
N ILE A 263 4.39 -35.21 -2.28
CA ILE A 263 4.50 -36.10 -3.44
C ILE A 263 4.05 -35.38 -4.71
N LEU A 264 4.78 -35.60 -5.79
CA LEU A 264 4.40 -35.07 -7.10
C LEU A 264 3.29 -35.94 -7.71
N THR A 265 2.23 -35.30 -8.18
CA THR A 265 1.09 -35.90 -8.88
C THR A 265 0.84 -35.17 -10.20
N ASN A 266 -0.17 -35.60 -10.97
CA ASN A 266 -0.54 -35.00 -12.25
C ASN A 266 0.66 -34.78 -13.20
N LYS A 267 1.40 -35.86 -13.49
CA LYS A 267 2.62 -35.84 -14.32
C LYS A 267 3.74 -34.92 -13.79
N GLY A 268 3.72 -34.61 -12.50
CA GLY A 268 4.72 -33.76 -11.85
C GLY A 268 4.40 -32.28 -11.86
N GLN A 269 3.19 -31.89 -12.25
CA GLN A 269 2.76 -30.49 -12.25
C GLN A 269 2.07 -30.07 -10.95
N MET A 270 1.69 -31.02 -10.10
CA MET A 270 1.07 -30.77 -8.80
C MET A 270 1.91 -31.45 -7.72
N LEU A 271 2.11 -30.78 -6.59
CA LEU A 271 2.70 -31.34 -5.39
C LEU A 271 1.60 -31.43 -4.33
N PHE A 272 1.31 -32.62 -3.85
CA PHE A 272 0.42 -32.84 -2.72
C PHE A 272 1.24 -32.90 -1.44
N SER A 273 0.76 -32.31 -0.35
CA SER A 273 1.35 -32.52 0.98
C SER A 273 0.31 -32.47 2.11
N LEU A 274 0.71 -32.89 3.31
CA LEU A 274 -0.11 -32.74 4.53
C LEU A 274 0.54 -31.73 5.47
N ASP A 275 -0.28 -30.92 6.12
CA ASP A 275 0.17 -30.09 7.24
C ASP A 275 0.34 -30.91 8.54
N LYS A 276 0.70 -30.22 9.62
CA LYS A 276 0.91 -30.80 10.96
C LYS A 276 -0.36 -31.46 11.55
N ASP A 277 -1.52 -31.02 11.10
CA ASP A 277 -2.84 -31.46 11.56
C ASP A 277 -3.47 -32.50 10.61
N GLY A 278 -2.75 -32.90 9.55
CA GLY A 278 -3.22 -33.86 8.55
C GLY A 278 -4.17 -33.26 7.50
N ILE A 279 -4.28 -31.94 7.44
CA ILE A 279 -5.07 -31.23 6.44
C ILE A 279 -4.30 -31.17 5.13
N LYS A 280 -5.02 -31.38 4.03
CA LYS A 280 -4.45 -31.43 2.68
C LYS A 280 -3.92 -30.07 2.26
N CYS A 281 -2.69 -30.04 1.80
CA CYS A 281 -2.04 -28.91 1.12
C CYS A 281 -1.73 -29.31 -0.32
N CYS A 282 -1.72 -28.34 -1.23
CA CYS A 282 -1.27 -28.60 -2.59
C CYS A 282 -0.52 -27.41 -3.16
N MET A 283 0.44 -27.69 -4.05
CA MET A 283 1.15 -26.68 -4.81
C MET A 283 1.06 -27.00 -6.30
N ALA A 284 0.56 -26.06 -7.07
CA ALA A 284 0.57 -26.14 -8.53
C ALA A 284 1.88 -25.54 -9.05
N SER A 285 2.57 -26.25 -9.94
CA SER A 285 3.76 -25.73 -10.62
C SER A 285 3.40 -24.56 -11.52
N ALA A 286 4.35 -23.65 -11.77
CA ALA A 286 4.19 -22.59 -12.76
C ALA A 286 3.69 -23.11 -14.12
N ARG A 287 4.15 -24.29 -14.54
CA ARG A 287 3.73 -24.93 -15.79
C ARG A 287 2.27 -25.40 -15.81
N ALA A 288 1.65 -25.55 -14.64
CA ALA A 288 0.27 -26.00 -14.52
C ALA A 288 -0.75 -24.89 -14.78
N PHE A 289 -0.36 -23.62 -14.60
CA PHE A 289 -1.29 -22.47 -14.65
C PHE A 289 -0.82 -21.32 -15.54
N LEU A 290 0.45 -21.31 -15.95
CA LEU A 290 0.97 -20.43 -16.99
C LEU A 290 1.02 -21.24 -18.29
N GLU A 291 -0.06 -21.23 -19.05
CA GLU A 291 -0.07 -21.82 -20.40
C GLU A 291 0.93 -21.05 -21.30
N ASP A 292 1.62 -21.75 -22.20
CA ASP A 292 2.35 -21.10 -23.29
C ASP A 292 1.29 -20.35 -24.14
N ASN A 293 1.39 -19.03 -24.25
CA ASN A 293 0.39 -18.10 -24.81
C ASN A 293 0.16 -18.23 -26.33
N ASP A 294 0.09 -19.44 -26.88
CA ASP A 294 0.04 -19.69 -28.32
C ASP A 294 -1.37 -19.62 -28.94
N GLY A 295 -2.38 -19.08 -28.24
CA GLY A 295 -3.76 -19.01 -28.76
C GLY A 295 -4.60 -17.84 -28.26
N GLU A 296 -5.10 -17.03 -29.20
CA GLU A 296 -6.08 -15.92 -29.09
C GLU A 296 -5.78 -14.71 -28.19
N PHE A 297 -5.09 -14.88 -27.05
CA PHE A 297 -4.84 -13.79 -26.08
C PHE A 297 -3.47 -13.10 -26.23
N SER A 298 -2.61 -13.55 -27.15
CA SER A 298 -1.33 -12.92 -27.50
C SER A 298 -1.45 -11.50 -28.07
N ARG A 299 -2.67 -10.99 -28.24
CA ARG A 299 -2.97 -9.61 -28.66
C ARG A 299 -2.87 -8.57 -27.53
N PHE A 300 -2.73 -9.00 -26.27
CA PHE A 300 -2.51 -8.09 -25.14
C PHE A 300 -0.99 -7.95 -24.88
N SER A 301 -0.42 -6.80 -25.24
CA SER A 301 1.02 -6.50 -25.11
C SER A 301 1.55 -6.57 -23.67
N ASP A 302 0.67 -6.58 -22.68
CA ASP A 302 1.02 -6.49 -21.27
C ASP A 302 1.19 -7.84 -20.58
N LEU A 303 0.82 -8.95 -21.24
CA LEU A 303 0.92 -10.28 -20.64
C LEU A 303 2.39 -10.71 -20.52
N ALA A 304 2.72 -11.34 -19.40
CA ALA A 304 4.08 -11.78 -19.15
C ALA A 304 4.48 -12.92 -20.11
N SER A 305 5.71 -12.83 -20.63
CA SER A 305 6.36 -13.90 -21.39
C SER A 305 7.36 -14.63 -20.50
N PHE A 306 7.57 -15.93 -20.73
CA PHE A 306 8.34 -16.78 -19.82
C PHE A 306 9.48 -17.51 -20.53
N ARG A 307 10.62 -17.59 -19.85
CA ARG A 307 11.69 -18.55 -20.13
C ARG A 307 11.59 -19.67 -19.11
N TRP A 308 11.60 -20.91 -19.59
CA TRP A 308 11.44 -22.08 -18.74
C TRP A 308 12.79 -22.66 -18.34
N ILE A 309 13.17 -22.44 -17.08
CA ILE A 309 14.48 -22.83 -16.55
C ILE A 309 14.35 -23.98 -15.54
N SER A 310 15.43 -24.72 -15.32
CA SER A 310 15.51 -25.75 -14.29
C SER A 310 16.43 -25.27 -13.18
N LEU A 311 15.95 -25.32 -11.94
CA LEU A 311 16.71 -24.96 -10.74
C LEU A 311 16.76 -26.16 -9.82
N TYR A 312 17.93 -26.49 -9.28
CA TYR A 312 18.12 -27.68 -8.43
C TYR A 312 17.34 -27.60 -7.11
N GLU A 313 17.10 -26.39 -6.62
CA GLU A 313 16.30 -26.13 -5.41
C GLU A 313 14.79 -26.16 -5.68
N SER A 314 14.38 -26.39 -6.92
CA SER A 314 12.98 -26.40 -7.28
C SER A 314 12.31 -27.74 -6.96
N ARG A 315 11.09 -27.69 -6.42
CA ARG A 315 10.20 -28.85 -6.24
C ARG A 315 9.63 -29.38 -7.57
N PHE A 316 9.74 -28.59 -8.64
CA PHE A 316 9.27 -28.92 -9.98
C PHE A 316 10.41 -28.86 -10.99
N GLU A 317 10.31 -29.68 -12.04
CA GLU A 317 11.32 -29.82 -13.11
C GLU A 317 11.65 -28.50 -13.83
N LYS A 318 10.62 -27.66 -14.02
CA LYS A 318 10.70 -26.36 -14.65
C LYS A 318 10.02 -25.30 -13.80
N VAL A 319 10.64 -24.13 -13.74
CA VAL A 319 10.07 -22.90 -13.17
C VAL A 319 9.98 -21.84 -14.27
N ALA A 320 9.08 -20.87 -14.10
CA ALA A 320 8.89 -19.80 -15.08
C ALA A 320 9.72 -18.58 -14.67
N GLU A 321 10.59 -18.11 -15.55
CA GLU A 321 11.28 -16.84 -15.38
C GLU A 321 10.67 -15.81 -16.33
N CYS A 322 10.05 -14.78 -15.78
CA CYS A 322 9.45 -13.69 -16.52
C CYS A 322 10.52 -12.96 -17.35
N GLN A 323 10.34 -12.88 -18.67
CA GLN A 323 11.25 -12.17 -19.58
C GLN A 323 10.78 -10.74 -19.83
N SER A 324 9.47 -10.54 -20.00
CA SER A 324 8.85 -9.25 -20.24
C SER A 324 7.40 -9.27 -19.79
N GLY A 325 6.75 -8.10 -19.75
CA GLY A 325 5.33 -7.96 -19.47
C GLY A 325 5.02 -7.47 -18.06
N ARG A 326 3.77 -7.03 -17.88
CA ARG A 326 3.25 -6.37 -16.69
C ARG A 326 2.23 -7.19 -15.93
N VAL A 327 1.59 -8.15 -16.61
CA VAL A 327 0.49 -8.96 -16.08
C VAL A 327 0.90 -10.42 -16.05
N LEU A 328 0.93 -11.00 -14.85
CA LEU A 328 1.03 -12.44 -14.63
C LEU A 328 -0.37 -12.99 -14.37
N ARG A 329 -0.91 -13.71 -15.36
CA ARG A 329 -2.22 -14.36 -15.24
C ARG A 329 -2.05 -15.76 -14.66
N ILE A 330 -2.79 -16.03 -13.60
CA ILE A 330 -2.86 -17.32 -12.93
C ILE A 330 -4.23 -17.92 -13.25
N ASN A 331 -4.25 -19.12 -13.81
CA ASN A 331 -5.47 -19.91 -13.98
C ASN A 331 -5.20 -21.36 -13.57
N CYS A 332 -5.62 -21.73 -12.36
CA CYS A 332 -5.30 -23.03 -11.80
C CYS A 332 -6.57 -23.73 -11.32
N LEU A 333 -6.94 -24.83 -11.98
CA LEU A 333 -8.02 -25.70 -11.53
C LEU A 333 -7.50 -26.69 -10.48
N ILE A 334 -7.97 -26.56 -9.23
CA ILE A 334 -7.69 -27.51 -8.15
C ILE A 334 -8.89 -28.43 -7.97
N ASN A 335 -8.65 -29.72 -8.12
CA ASN A 335 -9.70 -30.72 -7.93
C ASN A 335 -10.11 -30.82 -6.45
N SER A 336 -11.41 -31.01 -6.21
CA SER A 336 -11.97 -31.09 -4.84
C SER A 336 -11.30 -32.14 -3.96
N HIS A 337 -10.89 -33.29 -4.51
CA HIS A 337 -10.20 -34.34 -3.75
C HIS A 337 -8.82 -33.95 -3.22
N MET A 338 -8.20 -32.90 -3.80
CA MET A 338 -6.92 -32.35 -3.33
C MET A 338 -7.08 -31.41 -2.13
N LEU A 339 -8.32 -31.09 -1.76
CA LEU A 339 -8.67 -30.16 -0.69
C LEU A 339 -9.47 -30.88 0.39
N THR A 340 -9.34 -30.41 1.63
CA THR A 340 -10.18 -30.85 2.73
C THR A 340 -11.48 -30.03 2.72
N PRO A 341 -12.68 -30.67 2.72
CA PRO A 341 -13.95 -29.95 2.80
C PRO A 341 -14.06 -29.07 4.03
N ASN A 342 -14.90 -28.02 3.97
CA ASN A 342 -15.20 -27.11 5.08
C ASN A 342 -13.96 -26.41 5.67
N THR A 343 -12.90 -26.28 4.88
CA THR A 343 -11.63 -25.68 5.29
C THR A 343 -11.44 -24.34 4.58
N THR A 344 -10.96 -23.35 5.32
CA THR A 344 -10.53 -22.07 4.73
C THR A 344 -9.10 -22.21 4.29
N TYR A 345 -8.85 -21.92 3.02
CA TYR A 345 -7.53 -21.99 2.40
C TYR A 345 -6.98 -20.60 2.11
N ALA A 346 -5.67 -20.47 2.22
CA ALA A 346 -4.90 -19.34 1.77
C ALA A 346 -4.01 -19.74 0.57
N THR A 347 -3.96 -18.87 -0.42
CA THR A 347 -3.16 -19.04 -1.64
C THR A 347 -1.89 -18.22 -1.52
N TYR A 348 -0.75 -18.85 -1.78
CA TYR A 348 0.59 -18.27 -1.69
C TYR A 348 1.29 -18.35 -3.04
N LEU A 349 1.75 -17.22 -3.56
CA LEU A 349 2.69 -17.18 -4.68
C LEU A 349 4.08 -17.56 -4.16
N VAL A 350 4.73 -18.57 -4.75
CA VAL A 350 6.10 -18.97 -4.40
C VAL A 350 7.06 -18.59 -5.53
N CYS A 351 8.01 -17.71 -5.22
CA CYS A 351 8.88 -17.10 -6.22
C CYS A 351 10.28 -16.73 -5.69
N LYS A 352 11.17 -16.35 -6.61
CA LYS A 352 12.47 -15.74 -6.36
C LYS A 352 12.56 -14.43 -7.14
N LEU A 353 13.26 -13.47 -6.54
CA LEU A 353 13.60 -12.20 -7.18
C LEU A 353 14.95 -12.32 -7.90
N PRO A 354 15.17 -11.53 -8.97
CA PRO A 354 16.43 -11.57 -9.70
C PRO A 354 17.60 -11.13 -8.81
N GLU A 355 18.70 -11.91 -8.81
CA GLU A 355 19.92 -11.63 -8.02
C GLU A 355 20.68 -10.42 -8.56
N VAL A 356 20.55 -10.12 -9.86
CA VAL A 356 21.33 -9.10 -10.56
C VAL A 356 20.41 -8.26 -11.46
N SER A 357 19.72 -7.28 -10.88
CA SER A 357 19.27 -6.11 -11.64
C SER A 357 18.86 -4.96 -10.72
N HIS A 358 19.20 -3.75 -11.13
CA HIS A 358 18.74 -2.47 -10.59
C HIS A 358 17.22 -2.23 -10.75
N VAL A 359 16.44 -3.30 -11.01
CA VAL A 359 15.01 -3.28 -11.28
C VAL A 359 14.32 -4.20 -10.28
N THR A 360 14.44 -3.86 -8.99
CA THR A 360 13.54 -4.40 -7.99
C THR A 360 12.19 -3.73 -8.22
N LEU A 361 11.13 -4.51 -8.44
CA LEU A 361 9.75 -3.99 -8.43
C LEU A 361 9.58 -3.15 -7.15
N LYS A 362 9.46 -1.82 -7.32
CA LYS A 362 9.38 -0.85 -6.22
C LYS A 362 7.93 -0.67 -5.79
N CYS A 363 6.97 -0.94 -6.68
CA CYS A 363 5.55 -0.88 -6.39
C CYS A 363 4.98 -2.23 -5.92
N PRO A 364 3.91 -2.22 -5.11
CA PRO A 364 3.17 -3.44 -4.85
C PRO A 364 2.53 -3.97 -6.15
N LEU A 365 2.45 -5.29 -6.27
CA LEU A 365 1.65 -5.91 -7.32
C LEU A 365 0.18 -5.90 -6.92
N GLU A 366 -0.66 -5.48 -7.86
CA GLU A 366 -2.11 -5.55 -7.74
C GLU A 366 -2.57 -6.98 -8.04
N VAL A 367 -3.34 -7.58 -7.12
CA VAL A 367 -3.95 -8.90 -7.25
C VAL A 367 -5.44 -8.74 -7.42
N LYS A 368 -5.97 -9.21 -8.55
CA LYS A 368 -7.41 -9.19 -8.88
C LYS A 368 -7.92 -10.60 -9.12
N ASP A 369 -9.06 -10.93 -8.50
CA ASP A 369 -9.86 -12.08 -8.92
C ASP A 369 -10.52 -11.76 -10.26
N ILE A 370 -10.21 -12.56 -11.28
CA ILE A 370 -10.74 -12.40 -12.63
C ILE A 370 -11.74 -13.51 -12.98
N SER A 371 -12.21 -14.25 -11.98
CA SER A 371 -13.21 -15.31 -12.14
C SER A 371 -14.56 -14.69 -12.52
N PHE A 372 -15.12 -15.14 -13.64
CA PHE A 372 -16.37 -14.60 -14.18
C PHE A 372 -17.55 -14.88 -13.22
N GLY A 373 -18.27 -13.84 -12.80
CA GLY A 373 -19.38 -13.96 -11.85
C GLY A 373 -18.98 -14.10 -10.38
N SER A 374 -17.70 -13.90 -10.03
CA SER A 374 -17.25 -13.87 -8.63
C SER A 374 -17.92 -12.71 -7.88
N PRO A 375 -18.45 -12.94 -6.66
CA PRO A 375 -18.93 -11.85 -5.80
C PRO A 375 -17.80 -10.87 -5.42
N ASN A 376 -16.54 -11.30 -5.59
CA ASN A 376 -15.34 -10.53 -5.25
C ASN A 376 -14.67 -9.93 -6.49
N PHE A 377 -15.34 -9.84 -7.65
CA PHE A 377 -14.76 -9.30 -8.89
C PHE A 377 -14.19 -7.86 -8.76
N ASN A 378 -14.67 -7.09 -7.78
CA ASN A 378 -14.16 -5.75 -7.48
C ASN A 378 -13.16 -5.71 -6.31
N GLU A 379 -12.88 -6.84 -5.64
CA GLU A 379 -11.91 -6.90 -4.54
C GLU A 379 -10.50 -6.87 -5.12
N VAL A 380 -9.71 -5.90 -4.68
CA VAL A 380 -8.33 -5.71 -5.11
C VAL A 380 -7.43 -5.87 -3.89
N ARG A 381 -6.41 -6.71 -4.01
CA ARG A 381 -5.37 -6.86 -2.98
C ARG A 381 -4.03 -6.39 -3.50
N PHE A 382 -3.14 -6.01 -2.60
CA PHE A 382 -1.80 -5.57 -2.96
C PHE A 382 -0.76 -6.44 -2.25
N ILE A 383 0.21 -6.98 -2.99
CA ILE A 383 1.35 -7.71 -2.44
C ILE A 383 2.64 -6.93 -2.65
N TYR A 384 3.50 -6.91 -1.63
CA TYR A 384 4.81 -6.28 -1.71
C TYR A 384 5.87 -7.34 -1.89
N LEU A 385 6.51 -7.38 -3.07
CA LEU A 385 7.63 -8.28 -3.33
C LEU A 385 8.91 -7.82 -2.63
N SER A 386 9.05 -6.52 -2.38
CA SER A 386 10.13 -5.93 -1.58
C SER A 386 9.54 -5.11 -0.45
N SER A 387 10.21 -5.08 0.71
CA SER A 387 9.74 -4.24 1.81
C SER A 387 9.76 -2.77 1.37
N PRO A 388 8.62 -2.07 1.39
CA PRO A 388 8.58 -0.66 1.05
C PRO A 388 9.49 0.12 2.01
N LYS A 389 10.43 0.90 1.48
CA LYS A 389 11.30 1.77 2.27
C LYS A 389 10.75 3.19 2.21
N THR A 390 10.30 3.73 3.34
CA THR A 390 10.01 5.17 3.41
C THR A 390 11.34 5.92 3.32
N PRO A 391 11.47 6.95 2.47
CA PRO A 391 12.64 7.82 2.47
C PRO A 391 12.83 8.50 3.84
N LEU A 392 14.00 8.29 4.45
CA LEU A 392 14.43 9.04 5.63
C LEU A 392 15.25 10.25 5.18
N ILE A 393 14.74 11.46 5.44
CA ILE A 393 15.39 12.71 5.08
C ILE A 393 16.04 13.32 6.32
N MET A 394 17.31 13.68 6.16
CA MET A 394 18.04 14.44 7.18
C MET A 394 17.96 15.92 6.82
N LEU A 395 17.10 16.66 7.50
CA LEU A 395 16.98 18.10 7.34
C LEU A 395 18.14 18.80 8.08
N THR A 396 19.33 18.81 7.47
CA THR A 396 20.54 19.46 7.98
C THR A 396 21.02 20.56 7.04
N ASN A 397 21.57 21.66 7.58
CA ASN A 397 22.02 22.82 6.80
C ASN A 397 23.52 22.78 6.46
N SER A 398 24.25 21.69 6.73
CA SER A 398 25.71 21.65 6.54
C SER A 398 26.16 20.41 5.76
N ASP A 399 27.01 20.61 4.76
CA ASP A 399 27.69 19.52 4.04
C ASP A 399 28.68 18.73 4.93
N GLN A 400 28.91 19.19 6.17
CA GLN A 400 29.86 18.59 7.12
C GLN A 400 29.21 17.59 8.09
N ASP A 401 27.88 17.55 8.23
CA ASP A 401 27.18 16.62 9.14
C ASP A 401 26.73 15.30 8.48
N ARG A 402 27.04 15.08 7.19
CA ARG A 402 26.65 13.86 6.45
C ARG A 402 27.19 12.55 7.03
N ASN A 403 28.15 12.63 7.96
CA ASN A 403 28.83 11.47 8.56
C ASN A 403 28.15 10.94 9.83
N GLN A 404 27.13 11.60 10.37
CA GLN A 404 26.31 11.07 11.46
C GLN A 404 24.98 10.56 10.90
N ARG A 405 25.01 9.38 10.27
CA ARG A 405 23.77 8.64 9.98
C ARG A 405 23.26 8.06 11.31
N PRO A 406 22.04 8.42 11.76
CA PRO A 406 21.40 7.64 12.81
C PRO A 406 21.21 6.21 12.30
N THR A 407 21.57 5.21 13.11
CA THR A 407 21.33 3.77 12.85
C THR A 407 19.87 3.36 13.10
N MET A 408 18.92 4.28 12.92
CA MET A 408 17.54 4.09 13.38
C MET A 408 16.58 4.20 12.19
N ASN A 409 15.96 3.08 11.83
CA ASN A 409 14.80 3.06 10.93
C ASN A 409 13.55 3.39 11.75
N PRO A 410 12.73 4.37 11.34
CA PRO A 410 11.44 4.58 12.00
C PRO A 410 10.50 3.43 11.60
N LEU A 411 10.35 2.48 12.52
CA LEU A 411 9.44 1.35 12.39
C LEU A 411 8.16 1.63 13.17
N SER A 412 7.08 1.82 12.43
CA SER A 412 5.73 1.49 12.90
C SER A 412 4.84 1.29 11.68
N ARG A 413 5.04 0.19 10.95
CA ARG A 413 4.02 -0.26 9.99
C ARG A 413 3.23 -1.40 10.59
N PRO A 414 1.91 -1.47 10.34
CA PRO A 414 1.15 -2.68 10.59
C PRO A 414 1.84 -3.87 9.92
N LYS A 415 1.85 -5.05 10.55
CA LYS A 415 2.28 -6.31 9.88
C LYS A 415 1.43 -6.47 8.61
N ILE A 416 1.95 -6.06 7.45
CA ILE A 416 1.26 -6.18 6.17
C ILE A 416 1.21 -7.68 5.86
N GLU A 417 0.04 -8.30 6.01
CA GLU A 417 -0.14 -9.74 5.83
C GLU A 417 0.22 -10.24 4.42
N SER A 418 0.37 -9.33 3.46
CA SER A 418 0.69 -9.56 2.04
C SER A 418 2.17 -9.28 1.65
N MET A 419 3.08 -9.26 2.62
CA MET A 419 4.53 -9.15 2.35
C MET A 419 5.16 -10.49 1.94
N LEU A 420 6.16 -10.41 1.06
CA LEU A 420 7.02 -11.52 0.72
C LEU A 420 7.81 -11.99 1.95
N ARG A 421 7.82 -13.30 2.21
CA ARG A 421 8.55 -13.93 3.33
C ARG A 421 9.54 -14.96 2.79
N GLN A 422 10.73 -15.01 3.38
CA GLN A 422 11.73 -16.00 3.01
C GLN A 422 11.40 -17.36 3.62
N ARG A 423 11.56 -18.42 2.84
CA ARG A 423 11.36 -19.82 3.25
C ARG A 423 12.71 -20.47 3.56
N LYS A 424 12.68 -21.56 4.34
CA LYS A 424 13.86 -22.37 4.67
C LYS A 424 14.49 -23.05 3.45
N ASP A 425 13.70 -23.25 2.38
CA ASP A 425 14.14 -23.87 1.12
C ASP A 425 14.75 -22.86 0.12
N GLY A 426 15.04 -21.64 0.56
CA GLY A 426 15.65 -20.60 -0.27
C GLY A 426 14.69 -19.87 -1.21
N TRP A 427 13.42 -20.29 -1.27
CA TRP A 427 12.36 -19.58 -1.99
C TRP A 427 11.72 -18.49 -1.13
N MET A 428 10.89 -17.67 -1.75
CA MET A 428 10.07 -16.68 -1.05
C MET A 428 8.59 -16.90 -1.33
N GLU A 429 7.72 -16.51 -0.41
CA GLU A 429 6.28 -16.64 -0.54
C GLU A 429 5.53 -15.35 -0.19
N ALA A 430 4.44 -15.05 -0.90
CA ALA A 430 3.49 -14.01 -0.50
C ALA A 430 2.07 -14.55 -0.57
N ARG A 431 1.26 -14.25 0.46
CA ARG A 431 -0.16 -14.60 0.47
C ARG A 431 -0.91 -13.67 -0.48
N ILE A 432 -1.53 -14.24 -1.52
CA ILE A 432 -2.23 -13.48 -2.56
C ILE A 432 -3.74 -13.51 -2.38
N TRP A 433 -4.31 -14.59 -1.82
CA TRP A 433 -5.76 -14.72 -1.67
C TRP A 433 -6.16 -15.68 -0.54
N THR A 434 -7.45 -15.66 -0.19
CA THR A 434 -8.08 -16.59 0.77
C THR A 434 -9.46 -16.97 0.27
N PHE A 435 -9.80 -18.26 0.32
CA PHE A 435 -11.12 -18.76 -0.09
C PHE A 435 -11.58 -19.90 0.81
N LYS A 436 -12.89 -20.13 0.90
CA LYS A 436 -13.48 -21.23 1.65
C LYS A 436 -13.89 -22.35 0.71
N VAL A 437 -13.59 -23.58 1.08
CA VAL A 437 -13.99 -24.77 0.31
C VAL A 437 -15.25 -25.37 0.94
N ASP A 438 -16.34 -25.34 0.19
CA ASP A 438 -17.56 -26.10 0.52
C ASP A 438 -17.44 -27.54 0.01
N ALA A 439 -18.22 -28.46 0.59
CA ALA A 439 -18.08 -29.88 0.28
C ALA A 439 -18.30 -30.19 -1.22
N ALA A 440 -17.27 -30.79 -1.85
CA ALA A 440 -17.28 -31.50 -3.13
C ALA A 440 -17.06 -30.72 -4.44
N THR A 441 -16.82 -29.41 -4.46
CA THR A 441 -16.56 -28.67 -5.72
C THR A 441 -15.07 -28.43 -5.98
N SER A 442 -14.63 -28.67 -7.22
CA SER A 442 -13.31 -28.23 -7.67
C SER A 442 -13.25 -26.71 -7.64
N VAL A 443 -12.13 -26.16 -7.21
CA VAL A 443 -11.94 -24.71 -7.09
C VAL A 443 -11.08 -24.25 -8.25
N ASN A 444 -11.57 -23.27 -9.02
CA ASN A 444 -10.74 -22.59 -10.00
C ASN A 444 -10.14 -21.32 -9.39
N VAL A 445 -8.82 -21.30 -9.26
CA VAL A 445 -8.05 -20.17 -8.76
C VAL A 445 -7.63 -19.33 -9.97
N THR A 446 -8.37 -18.24 -10.23
CA THR A 446 -8.12 -17.35 -11.37
C THR A 446 -7.78 -15.93 -10.91
N PHE A 447 -6.50 -15.57 -10.98
CA PHE A 447 -6.03 -14.24 -10.55
C PHE A 447 -5.19 -13.56 -11.62
N ALA A 448 -5.18 -12.23 -11.62
CA ALA A 448 -4.22 -11.42 -12.35
C ALA A 448 -3.33 -10.68 -11.35
N LEU A 449 -2.01 -10.81 -11.51
CA LEU A 449 -1.01 -10.02 -10.79
C LEU A 449 -0.46 -8.97 -11.75
N THR A 450 -0.67 -7.69 -11.45
CA THR A 450 -0.35 -6.57 -12.33
C THR A 450 0.64 -5.64 -11.64
N CYS A 451 1.75 -5.31 -12.29
CA CYS A 451 2.65 -4.23 -11.83
C CYS A 451 2.25 -2.87 -12.41
N ASN A 452 2.76 -1.78 -11.83
CA ASN A 452 2.53 -0.42 -12.32
C ASN A 452 2.98 -0.27 -13.79
N GLU A 453 2.40 0.69 -14.52
CA GLU A 453 2.67 0.96 -15.94
C GLU A 453 4.14 1.22 -16.28
N ARG A 454 4.91 1.68 -15.28
CA ARG A 454 6.33 2.02 -15.40
C ARG A 454 7.26 0.86 -15.04
N GLU A 455 6.72 -0.27 -14.58
CA GLU A 455 7.49 -1.43 -14.15
C GLU A 455 7.22 -2.65 -15.05
N GLN A 456 8.11 -3.66 -14.97
CA GLN A 456 7.95 -4.94 -15.63
C GLN A 456 8.28 -6.07 -14.66
N LEU A 457 7.65 -7.23 -14.86
CA LEU A 457 7.90 -8.42 -14.05
C LEU A 457 9.20 -9.15 -14.41
N THR A 458 10.03 -8.57 -15.29
CA THR A 458 11.27 -9.17 -15.80
C THR A 458 12.19 -9.64 -14.68
N GLY A 459 12.66 -10.88 -14.77
CA GLY A 459 13.54 -11.53 -13.81
C GLY A 459 12.83 -12.17 -12.61
N LEU A 460 11.52 -11.95 -12.43
CA LEU A 460 10.75 -12.70 -11.44
C LEU A 460 10.72 -14.18 -11.82
N ILE A 461 11.17 -15.05 -10.91
CA ILE A 461 11.16 -16.50 -11.10
C ILE A 461 10.02 -17.08 -10.27
N VAL A 462 9.01 -17.63 -10.93
CA VAL A 462 7.84 -18.25 -10.30
C VAL A 462 8.01 -19.76 -10.27
N GLN A 463 8.01 -20.34 -9.08
CA GLN A 463 8.02 -21.79 -8.90
C GLN A 463 6.61 -22.36 -9.05
N GLY A 464 5.64 -21.70 -8.43
CA GLY A 464 4.27 -22.18 -8.39
C GLY A 464 3.40 -21.41 -7.40
N ILE A 465 2.22 -21.96 -7.16
CA ILE A 465 1.23 -21.44 -6.21
C ILE A 465 0.92 -22.53 -5.22
N GLU A 466 1.08 -22.22 -3.94
CA GLU A 466 0.83 -23.13 -2.83
C GLU A 466 -0.46 -22.76 -2.10
N ILE A 467 -1.25 -23.78 -1.76
CA ILE A 467 -2.57 -23.66 -1.14
C ILE A 467 -2.50 -24.42 0.17
N ARG A 468 -2.62 -23.68 1.26
CA ARG A 468 -2.51 -24.19 2.64
C ARG A 468 -3.72 -23.77 3.47
N PRO A 469 -4.14 -24.57 4.45
CA PRO A 469 -5.18 -24.16 5.39
C PRO A 469 -4.76 -22.89 6.16
N LYS A 470 -5.75 -22.06 6.48
CA LYS A 470 -5.56 -20.80 7.22
C LYS A 470 -5.70 -21.00 8.73
#